data_AF-A0A0F9HIA6-F1
#
_entry.id   AF-A0A0F9HIA6-F1
#
_cell.length_a   1.000
_cell.length_b   1.000
_cell.length_c   1.000
_cell.angle_alpha   90.00
_cell.angle_beta   90.00
_cell.angle_gamma   90.00
#
_symmetry.space_group_name_H-M   'P 1'
#
loop_
_entity.id
_entity.type
_entity.pdbx_description
1 polymer ?
#
loop_
_entity_poly.entity_id
_entity_poly.type
_entity_poly.pdbx_seq_one_letter_code
_entity_poly.pdbx_strand_id
1 'polypeptide(L)'
;QKTLPVPTGLSQEQRSQRSAAVRHRLQQVHVRVFRAAIRKMIAADPLPDYLLSEDPGDVIRVTRRAGAGVGAGGAGVGAGAGVGAAVTGAGGDPLFGADTVAAVRALAPGWDPYALEAEWRGFWRATGQPRLAQPERAYLAWVQRRIADPAAGGR
;
A
#
# COMPACT_ATOMS: atom_id res chain seq x y z
N GLN A 1 -65.38 -1.13 25.23
CA GLN A 1 -64.19 -0.26 25.31
C GLN A 1 -62.96 -1.12 25.08
N LYS A 2 -62.30 -1.01 23.93
CA LYS A 2 -61.11 -1.81 23.60
C LYS A 2 -60.00 -0.85 23.18
N THR A 3 -59.20 -0.44 24.15
CA THR A 3 -58.03 0.43 23.96
C THR A 3 -56.96 -0.37 23.22
N LEU A 4 -56.67 0.02 21.99
CA LEU A 4 -55.55 -0.53 21.21
C LEU A 4 -54.24 0.13 21.66
N PRO A 5 -53.14 -0.61 21.86
CA PRO A 5 -51.87 -0.02 22.28
C PRO A 5 -51.26 0.79 21.15
N VAL A 6 -50.86 2.03 21.46
CA VAL A 6 -50.10 2.91 20.56
C VAL A 6 -48.73 2.27 20.32
N PRO A 7 -48.26 2.11 19.07
CA PRO A 7 -46.95 1.54 18.81
C PRO A 7 -45.86 2.48 19.33
N THR A 8 -45.17 2.08 20.39
CA THR A 8 -43.99 2.77 20.90
C THR A 8 -42.96 2.82 19.78
N GLY A 9 -42.66 4.02 19.28
CA GLY A 9 -41.63 4.23 18.27
C GLY A 9 -40.29 3.67 18.75
N LEU A 10 -39.46 3.22 17.80
CA LEU A 10 -38.15 2.63 18.07
C LEU A 10 -37.36 3.46 19.09
N SER A 11 -36.86 2.79 20.13
CA SER A 11 -36.05 3.39 21.19
C SER A 11 -34.76 3.97 20.59
N GLN A 12 -34.19 5.01 21.21
CA GLN A 12 -33.03 5.75 20.68
C GLN A 12 -31.84 4.81 20.36
N GLU A 13 -31.59 3.87 21.27
CA GLU A 13 -30.67 2.73 21.12
C GLU A 13 -30.87 1.96 19.81
N GLN A 14 -32.12 1.57 19.53
CA GLN A 14 -32.49 0.79 18.35
C GLN A 14 -32.34 1.61 17.06
N ARG A 15 -32.54 2.93 17.10
CA ARG A 15 -32.27 3.82 15.96
C ARG A 15 -30.78 3.92 15.67
N SER A 16 -29.94 4.10 16.70
CA SER A 16 -28.48 4.17 16.58
C SER A 16 -27.89 2.89 16.00
N GLN A 17 -28.33 1.73 16.48
CA GLN A 17 -27.88 0.42 15.99
C GLN A 17 -28.28 0.19 14.52
N ARG A 18 -29.51 0.57 14.11
CA ARG A 18 -29.94 0.48 12.70
C ARG A 18 -29.11 1.39 11.79
N SER A 19 -28.82 2.61 12.23
CA SER A 19 -27.99 3.55 11.47
C SER A 19 -26.55 3.05 11.30
N ALA A 20 -25.97 2.39 12.31
CA ALA A 20 -24.65 1.77 12.21
C ALA A 20 -24.63 0.57 11.24
N ALA A 21 -25.64 -0.30 11.33
CA ALA A 21 -25.77 -1.45 10.43
C ALA A 21 -25.93 -1.04 8.95
N VAL A 22 -26.71 0.02 8.69
CA VAL A 22 -26.86 0.58 7.35
C VAL A 22 -25.54 1.17 6.85
N ARG A 23 -24.83 1.94 7.66
CA ARG A 23 -23.50 2.49 7.30
C ARG A 23 -22.50 1.39 6.97
N HIS A 24 -22.40 0.36 7.80
CA HIS A 24 -21.52 -0.78 7.54
C HIS A 24 -21.89 -1.50 6.24
N ARG A 25 -23.20 -1.72 5.98
CA ARG A 25 -23.66 -2.34 4.73
C ARG A 25 -23.31 -1.50 3.51
N LEU A 26 -23.49 -0.18 3.58
CA LEU A 26 -23.12 0.74 2.50
C LEU A 26 -21.60 0.72 2.25
N GLN A 27 -20.78 0.73 3.30
CA GLN A 27 -19.32 0.61 3.17
C GLN A 27 -18.92 -0.69 2.46
N GLN A 28 -19.52 -1.82 2.81
CA GLN A 28 -19.27 -3.10 2.17
C GLN A 28 -19.68 -3.13 0.68
N VAL A 29 -20.75 -2.41 0.31
CA VAL A 29 -21.17 -2.28 -1.10
C VAL A 29 -20.17 -1.45 -1.90
N HIS A 30 -19.70 -0.30 -1.38
CA HIS A 30 -18.75 0.55 -2.10
C HIS A 30 -17.42 -0.15 -2.37
N VAL A 31 -16.88 -0.90 -1.41
CA VAL A 31 -15.64 -1.67 -1.61
C VAL A 31 -15.83 -2.74 -2.70
N ARG A 32 -16.98 -3.43 -2.73
CA ARG A 32 -17.28 -4.44 -3.77
C ARG A 32 -17.38 -3.83 -5.16
N VAL A 33 -18.08 -2.69 -5.29
CA VAL A 33 -18.25 -2.00 -6.59
C VAL A 33 -16.90 -1.47 -7.08
N PHE A 34 -16.10 -0.88 -6.20
CA PHE A 34 -14.76 -0.42 -6.53
C PHE A 34 -13.85 -1.57 -7.01
N ARG A 35 -13.81 -2.70 -6.29
CA ARG A 35 -13.04 -3.89 -6.71
C ARG A 35 -13.47 -4.39 -8.09
N ALA A 36 -14.77 -4.43 -8.36
CA ALA A 36 -15.28 -4.81 -9.68
C ALA A 36 -14.82 -3.84 -10.78
N ALA A 37 -14.81 -2.54 -10.50
CA ALA A 37 -14.31 -1.52 -11.44
C ALA A 37 -12.81 -1.69 -11.72
N ILE A 38 -11.98 -1.94 -10.70
CA ILE A 38 -10.55 -2.18 -10.88
C ILE A 38 -10.29 -3.45 -11.70
N ARG A 39 -10.99 -4.56 -11.42
CA ARG A 39 -10.86 -5.79 -12.22
C ARG A 39 -11.24 -5.57 -13.68
N LYS A 40 -12.28 -4.78 -13.94
CA LYS A 40 -12.66 -4.38 -15.30
C LYS A 40 -11.55 -3.56 -15.97
N MET A 41 -10.90 -2.66 -15.23
CA MET A 41 -9.79 -1.85 -15.75
C MET A 41 -8.55 -2.71 -16.04
N ILE A 42 -8.21 -3.67 -15.18
CA ILE A 42 -7.16 -4.67 -15.42
C ILE A 42 -7.43 -5.45 -16.71
N ALA A 43 -8.65 -5.95 -16.88
CA ALA A 43 -9.03 -6.72 -18.06
C ALA A 43 -9.06 -5.89 -19.35
N ALA A 44 -9.46 -4.63 -19.27
CA ALA A 44 -9.53 -3.73 -20.42
C ALA A 44 -8.18 -3.12 -20.81
N ASP A 45 -7.20 -3.15 -19.91
CA ASP A 45 -5.86 -2.58 -20.07
C ASP A 45 -5.84 -1.19 -20.76
N PRO A 46 -6.67 -0.21 -20.31
CA PRO A 46 -6.83 1.06 -21.02
C PRO A 46 -5.71 2.05 -20.69
N LEU A 47 -4.81 1.71 -19.75
CA LEU A 47 -3.79 2.62 -19.27
C LEU A 47 -2.58 2.58 -20.21
N PRO A 48 -2.18 3.71 -20.81
CA PRO A 48 -1.15 3.72 -21.86
C PRO A 48 0.25 3.37 -21.33
N ASP A 49 0.61 3.90 -20.15
CA ASP A 49 1.96 3.76 -19.59
C ASP A 49 2.05 2.77 -18.41
N TYR A 50 0.92 2.23 -17.98
CA TYR A 50 0.84 1.40 -16.77
C TYR A 50 0.07 0.11 -17.04
N LEU A 51 0.51 -0.94 -16.38
CA LEU A 51 -0.14 -2.24 -16.32
C LEU A 51 -0.62 -2.44 -14.88
N LEU A 52 -1.80 -3.01 -14.74
CA LEU A 52 -2.39 -3.34 -13.45
C LEU A 52 -2.54 -4.87 -13.35
N SER A 53 -2.22 -5.43 -12.19
CA SER A 53 -2.50 -6.83 -11.87
C SER A 53 -3.05 -6.98 -10.45
N GLU A 54 -3.85 -8.02 -10.23
CA GLU A 54 -4.36 -8.39 -8.91
C GLU A 54 -3.47 -9.50 -8.33
N ASP A 55 -2.81 -9.21 -7.21
CA ASP A 55 -2.05 -10.17 -6.42
C ASP A 55 -2.93 -10.72 -5.27
N PRO A 56 -2.61 -11.91 -4.72
CA PRO A 56 -3.34 -12.48 -3.59
C PRO A 56 -3.41 -11.52 -2.39
N GLY A 57 -4.54 -11.53 -1.68
CA GLY A 57 -4.72 -10.69 -0.50
C GLY A 57 -5.26 -9.29 -0.79
N ASP A 58 -5.97 -9.10 -1.91
CA ASP A 58 -6.59 -7.81 -2.30
C ASP A 58 -5.54 -6.70 -2.54
N VAL A 59 -4.42 -7.08 -3.16
CA VAL A 59 -3.33 -6.17 -3.50
C VAL A 59 -3.37 -5.88 -5.00
N ILE A 60 -3.41 -4.61 -5.37
CA ILE A 60 -3.30 -4.19 -6.78
C ILE A 60 -1.87 -3.75 -7.04
N ARG A 61 -1.20 -4.44 -7.94
CA ARG A 61 0.16 -4.10 -8.39
C ARG A 61 0.06 -3.23 -9.63
N VAL A 62 0.76 -2.09 -9.59
CA VAL A 62 0.89 -1.16 -10.71
C VAL A 62 2.33 -1.23 -11.21
N THR A 63 2.53 -1.58 -12.48
CA THR A 63 3.85 -1.59 -13.11
C THR A 63 3.86 -0.66 -14.29
N ARG A 64 4.97 0.07 -14.51
CA ARG A 64 5.13 0.87 -15.72
C ARG A 64 5.34 -0.07 -16.91
N ARG A 65 4.61 0.15 -18.00
CA ARG A 65 4.82 -0.54 -19.27
C ARG A 65 6.21 -0.19 -19.79
N ALA A 66 6.97 -1.18 -20.23
CA ALA A 66 8.24 -0.93 -20.90
C ALA A 66 7.94 -0.12 -22.16
N GLY A 67 8.31 1.17 -22.15
CA GLY A 67 8.07 2.08 -23.27
C GLY A 67 8.80 1.56 -24.51
N ALA A 68 8.06 1.33 -25.59
CA ALA A 68 8.66 1.12 -26.89
C ALA A 68 9.29 2.44 -27.38
N GLY A 69 10.63 2.48 -27.42
CA GLY A 69 11.49 3.55 -27.96
C GLY A 69 12.19 4.35 -26.86
N VAL A 70 13.52 4.36 -26.69
CA VAL A 70 14.63 4.35 -27.66
C VAL A 70 15.86 3.66 -27.03
N GLY A 71 16.52 2.76 -27.77
CA GLY A 71 17.97 2.51 -27.68
C GLY A 71 18.49 1.44 -26.71
N ALA A 72 18.71 0.25 -27.26
CA ALA A 72 19.79 -0.70 -26.96
C ALA A 72 20.08 -1.15 -25.49
N GLY A 73 19.79 -2.43 -25.24
CA GLY A 73 20.63 -3.29 -24.40
C GLY A 73 20.08 -3.59 -23.01
N GLY A 74 19.56 -4.81 -22.82
CA GLY A 74 19.25 -5.34 -21.49
C GLY A 74 18.28 -6.50 -21.49
N ALA A 75 18.61 -7.57 -22.21
CA ALA A 75 17.96 -8.86 -22.04
C ALA A 75 18.21 -9.40 -20.63
N GLY A 76 17.23 -10.10 -20.06
CA GLY A 76 17.49 -11.06 -18.98
C GLY A 76 16.49 -11.04 -17.83
N VAL A 77 15.47 -11.87 -17.96
CA VAL A 77 14.82 -12.55 -16.82
C VAL A 77 15.85 -13.25 -15.93
N GLY A 78 15.62 -13.23 -14.63
CA GLY A 78 16.39 -14.01 -13.66
C GLY A 78 15.55 -14.29 -12.42
N ALA A 79 14.81 -15.41 -12.45
CA ALA A 79 14.47 -16.13 -11.24
C ALA A 79 15.80 -16.57 -10.59
N GLY A 80 16.09 -16.07 -9.40
CA GLY A 80 17.32 -16.40 -8.68
C GLY A 80 17.20 -15.99 -7.22
N ALA A 81 16.94 -16.98 -6.37
CA ALA A 81 17.25 -16.91 -4.96
C ALA A 81 18.75 -16.58 -4.83
N GLY A 82 19.06 -15.39 -4.32
CA GLY A 82 20.43 -14.90 -4.19
C GLY A 82 20.45 -13.64 -3.34
N VAL A 83 20.96 -13.80 -2.12
CA VAL A 83 21.31 -12.73 -1.19
C VAL A 83 22.07 -11.57 -1.87
N GLY A 84 21.55 -10.35 -1.73
CA GLY A 84 22.40 -9.14 -1.72
C GLY A 84 22.60 -8.36 -3.01
N ALA A 85 21.62 -8.26 -3.92
CA ALA A 85 21.64 -7.24 -4.97
C ALA A 85 20.37 -6.40 -4.96
N ALA A 86 20.50 -5.12 -4.61
CA ALA A 86 19.42 -4.17 -4.63
C ALA A 86 18.83 -4.09 -6.04
N VAL A 87 17.58 -4.52 -6.20
CA VAL A 87 16.80 -4.26 -7.40
C VAL A 87 16.56 -2.74 -7.43
N THR A 88 17.24 -2.05 -8.34
CA THR A 88 17.07 -0.61 -8.53
C THR A 88 15.81 -0.37 -9.36
N GLY A 89 14.86 0.40 -8.84
CA GLY A 89 13.68 0.81 -9.59
C GLY A 89 14.06 1.74 -10.76
N ALA A 90 13.13 1.94 -11.71
CA ALA A 90 13.36 2.76 -12.91
C ALA A 90 13.81 4.22 -12.64
N GLY A 91 13.74 4.69 -11.39
CA GLY A 91 14.23 6.00 -10.94
C GLY A 91 15.54 5.98 -10.13
N GLY A 92 16.27 4.87 -10.07
CA GLY A 92 17.50 4.78 -9.27
C GLY A 92 17.26 4.50 -7.78
N ASP A 93 16.00 4.45 -7.34
CA ASP A 93 15.64 4.23 -5.95
C ASP A 93 15.74 2.73 -5.57
N PRO A 94 16.24 2.37 -4.37
CA PRO A 94 16.31 0.97 -3.95
C PRO A 94 14.91 0.37 -3.78
N LEU A 95 14.55 -0.74 -4.44
CA LEU A 95 13.27 -1.42 -4.20
C LEU A 95 13.40 -2.42 -3.04
N PHE A 96 12.37 -2.47 -2.19
CA PHE A 96 12.33 -3.39 -1.05
C PHE A 96 11.40 -4.57 -1.35
N GLY A 97 11.90 -5.78 -1.12
CA GLY A 97 11.12 -7.01 -1.26
C GLY A 97 10.10 -7.19 -0.13
N ALA A 98 9.22 -8.19 -0.29
CA ALA A 98 8.19 -8.53 0.70
C ALA A 98 8.79 -8.87 2.08
N ASP A 99 9.98 -9.48 2.11
CA ASP A 99 10.68 -9.82 3.35
C ASP A 99 11.08 -8.58 4.16
N THR A 100 11.52 -7.51 3.48
CA THR A 100 11.83 -6.22 4.13
C THR A 100 10.58 -5.58 4.72
N VAL A 101 9.45 -5.64 4.00
CA VAL A 101 8.16 -5.14 4.51
C VAL A 101 7.71 -5.95 5.74
N ALA A 102 7.88 -7.28 5.72
CA ALA A 102 7.59 -8.14 6.86
C ALA A 102 8.48 -7.81 8.07
N ALA A 103 9.79 -7.59 7.84
CA ALA A 103 10.72 -7.18 8.88
C ALA A 103 10.34 -5.83 9.51
N VAL A 104 9.92 -4.85 8.71
CA VAL A 104 9.43 -3.56 9.22
C VAL A 104 8.18 -3.73 10.07
N ARG A 105 7.22 -4.57 9.65
CA ARG A 105 6.00 -4.84 10.45
C ARG A 105 6.32 -5.48 11.80
N ALA A 106 7.28 -6.40 11.84
CA ALA A 106 7.74 -7.02 13.08
C ALA A 106 8.47 -6.02 13.98
N LEU A 107 9.24 -5.11 13.39
CA LEU A 107 10.05 -4.12 14.10
C LEU A 107 9.22 -2.92 14.61
N ALA A 108 8.17 -2.55 13.88
CA ALA A 108 7.29 -1.42 14.18
C ALA A 108 5.81 -1.82 14.13
N PRO A 109 5.30 -2.58 15.12
CA PRO A 109 3.89 -2.95 15.17
C PRO A 109 3.00 -1.70 15.23
N GLY A 110 2.01 -1.61 14.35
CA GLY A 110 1.06 -0.48 14.30
C GLY A 110 1.50 0.71 13.44
N TRP A 111 2.74 0.72 12.94
CA TRP A 111 3.18 1.70 11.95
C TRP A 111 2.93 1.19 10.53
N ASP A 112 2.65 2.10 9.59
CA ASP A 112 2.53 1.76 8.18
C ASP A 112 3.94 1.63 7.53
N PRO A 113 4.34 0.41 7.11
CA PRO A 113 5.66 0.19 6.49
C PRO A 113 5.88 1.00 5.21
N TYR A 114 4.82 1.25 4.43
CA TYR A 114 4.94 1.98 3.18
C TYR A 114 5.02 3.50 3.41
N ALA A 115 4.38 4.00 4.48
CA ALA A 115 4.54 5.38 4.89
C ALA A 115 5.97 5.65 5.39
N LEU A 116 6.52 4.75 6.22
CA LEU A 116 7.92 4.81 6.67
C LEU A 116 8.90 4.73 5.49
N GLU A 117 8.61 3.89 4.50
CA GLU A 117 9.41 3.78 3.29
C GLU A 117 9.38 5.08 2.49
N ALA A 118 8.21 5.68 2.29
CA ALA A 118 8.06 6.95 1.58
C ALA A 118 8.81 8.09 2.27
N GLU A 119 8.74 8.17 3.60
CA GLU A 119 9.46 9.16 4.40
C GLU A 119 10.98 8.97 4.30
N TRP A 120 11.47 7.73 4.43
CA TRP A 120 12.88 7.40 4.27
C TRP A 120 13.39 7.75 2.86
N ARG A 121 12.61 7.44 1.81
CA ARG A 121 12.96 7.82 0.43
C ARG A 121 13.01 9.34 0.27
N GLY A 122 12.08 10.08 0.89
CA GLY A 122 12.11 11.54 0.92
C GLY A 122 13.39 12.08 1.53
N PHE A 123 13.76 11.56 2.71
CA PHE A 123 15.02 11.88 3.38
C PHE A 123 16.24 11.56 2.51
N TRP A 124 16.31 10.35 1.94
CA TRP A 124 17.44 9.92 1.12
C TRP A 124 17.62 10.80 -0.13
N ARG A 125 16.53 11.17 -0.81
CA ARG A 125 16.57 12.11 -1.94
C ARG A 125 16.99 13.51 -1.52
N ALA A 126 16.47 14.02 -0.41
CA ALA A 126 16.83 15.33 0.13
C ALA A 126 18.32 15.41 0.50
N THR A 127 18.92 14.31 0.98
CA THR A 127 20.36 14.22 1.28
C THR A 127 21.27 14.02 0.06
N GLY A 128 20.73 14.09 -1.16
CA GLY A 128 21.52 14.00 -2.39
C GLY A 128 21.78 12.57 -2.87
N GLN A 129 20.94 11.61 -2.47
CA GLN A 129 20.98 10.22 -2.93
C GLN A 129 22.37 9.56 -2.82
N PRO A 130 23.01 9.56 -1.63
CA PRO A 130 24.29 8.90 -1.44
C PRO A 130 24.19 7.42 -1.82
N ARG A 131 25.20 6.91 -2.54
CA ARG A 131 25.22 5.53 -3.04
C ARG A 131 25.29 4.53 -1.88
N LEU A 132 24.24 3.74 -1.69
CA LEU A 132 24.14 2.75 -0.61
C LEU A 132 24.52 1.36 -1.13
N ALA A 133 25.52 0.75 -0.50
CA ALA A 133 25.90 -0.64 -0.79
C ALA A 133 24.88 -1.66 -0.21
N GLN A 134 24.24 -1.32 0.91
CA GLN A 134 23.26 -2.16 1.62
C GLN A 134 22.02 -1.33 2.00
N PRO A 135 21.14 -1.00 1.03
CA PRO A 135 20.01 -0.10 1.24
C PRO A 135 18.98 -0.63 2.24
N GLU A 136 18.75 -1.94 2.28
CA GLU A 136 17.80 -2.59 3.21
C GLU A 136 18.22 -2.40 4.67
N ARG A 137 19.51 -2.60 4.98
CA ARG A 137 20.03 -2.39 6.34
C ARG A 137 19.99 -0.93 6.74
N ALA A 138 20.31 -0.02 5.83
CA ALA A 138 20.22 1.42 6.06
C ALA A 138 18.78 1.86 6.36
N TYR A 139 17.81 1.32 5.61
CA TYR A 139 16.39 1.56 5.85
C TYR A 139 15.92 1.01 7.20
N LEU A 140 16.20 -0.26 7.52
CA LEU A 140 15.81 -0.85 8.81
C LEU A 140 16.43 -0.12 10.01
N ALA A 141 17.68 0.31 9.92
CA ALA A 141 18.34 1.10 10.95
C ALA A 141 17.69 2.49 11.11
N TRP A 142 17.31 3.12 9.99
CA TRP A 142 16.57 4.39 10.04
C TRP A 142 15.18 4.23 10.65
N VAL A 143 14.44 3.15 10.32
CA VAL A 143 13.13 2.85 10.91
C VAL A 143 13.24 2.68 12.43
N GLN A 144 14.25 1.93 12.92
CA GLN A 144 14.49 1.78 14.36
C GLN A 144 14.67 3.12 15.07
N ARG A 145 15.42 4.04 14.46
CA ARG A 145 15.58 5.40 15.01
C ARG A 145 14.27 6.18 14.96
N ARG A 146 13.50 6.04 13.88
CA ARG A 146 12.25 6.77 13.65
C ARG A 146 11.14 6.38 14.62
N ILE A 147 11.04 5.10 14.97
CA ILE A 147 10.06 4.63 15.98
C ILE A 147 10.44 5.03 17.40
N ALA A 148 11.73 5.20 17.68
CA ALA A 148 12.21 5.68 18.97
C ALA A 148 11.96 7.19 19.17
N ASP A 149 11.96 7.96 18.07
CA ASP A 149 11.64 9.39 18.07
C ASP A 149 10.53 9.74 17.05
N PRO A 150 9.25 9.62 17.46
CA PRO A 150 8.12 9.95 16.60
C PRO A 150 8.01 11.46 16.28
N ALA A 151 8.69 12.35 17.02
CA ALA A 151 8.60 13.80 16.82
C ALA A 151 9.58 14.34 15.75
N ALA A 152 10.58 13.55 15.35
CA ALA A 152 11.66 14.03 14.48
C ALA A 152 11.33 14.12 12.97
N GLY A 153 10.25 13.51 12.48
CA GLY A 153 9.97 13.42 11.02
C GLY A 153 8.82 14.29 10.51
N GLY A 154 8.50 15.37 11.22
CA GLY A 154 7.59 16.40 10.75
C GLY A 154 8.30 17.75 10.67
N ARG A 155 9.14 17.95 9.66
CA ARG A 155 9.55 19.27 9.18
C ARG A 155 10.10 19.20 7.76
#